data_AF-A0A947QEP9-F1
#
_entry.id   AF-A0A947QEP9-F1
#
_cell.length_a   1.000
_cell.length_b   1.000
_cell.length_c   1.000
_cell.angle_alpha   90.00
_cell.angle_beta   90.00
_cell.angle_gamma   90.00
#
_symmetry.space_group_name_H-M   'P 1'
#
loop_
_entity.id
_entity.type
_entity.pdbx_description
1 polymer ?
#
loop_
_entity_poly.entity_id
_entity_poly.type
_entity_poly.pdbx_seq_one_letter_code
_entity_poly.pdbx_strand_id
1 'polypeptide(L)'
;MRKTIVVVDGMGGGIGAQLVSKARELVGDAADIVALGTNSCATERMLKAGADRGASGENAIRVSVALGDVVLGPIGIIAPDSMMGEITPSVASAVLGARGRLVLVPVAQTHFILVGVERVPMAALISAAAAEAARQIGLADA
;
A
#
# COMPACT_ATOMS: atom_id res chain seq x y z
N MET A 1 17.80 -12.85 -1.30
CA MET A 1 16.44 -12.96 -0.72
C MET A 1 15.46 -12.36 -1.70
N ARG A 2 14.25 -12.92 -1.78
CA ARG A 2 13.15 -12.41 -2.62
C ARG A 2 12.70 -11.05 -2.07
N LYS A 3 12.47 -10.06 -2.94
CA LYS A 3 12.06 -8.71 -2.56
C LYS A 3 10.62 -8.71 -2.05
N THR A 4 10.28 -7.81 -1.13
CA THR A 4 8.93 -7.72 -0.54
C THR A 4 8.28 -6.37 -0.81
N ILE A 5 7.08 -6.41 -1.39
CA ILE A 5 6.14 -5.29 -1.50
C ILE A 5 5.14 -5.43 -0.35
N VAL A 6 5.08 -4.43 0.52
CA VAL A 6 4.00 -4.32 1.51
C VAL A 6 2.92 -3.41 0.94
N VAL A 7 1.67 -3.88 0.91
CA VAL A 7 0.52 -3.05 0.56
C VAL A 7 -0.28 -2.77 1.83
N VAL A 8 -0.46 -1.50 2.17
CA VAL A 8 -1.28 -1.08 3.30
C VAL A 8 -2.56 -0.45 2.78
N ASP A 9 -3.71 -0.87 3.31
CA ASP A 9 -4.99 -0.26 2.99
C ASP A 9 -5.93 -0.32 4.20
N GLY A 10 -6.97 0.50 4.18
CA GLY A 10 -8.03 0.48 5.20
C GLY A 10 -9.41 0.44 4.57
N MET A 11 -10.26 1.38 4.95
CA MET A 11 -11.68 1.47 4.57
C MET A 11 -12.03 0.80 3.24
N GLY A 12 -12.71 -0.35 3.33
CA GLY A 12 -13.20 -1.10 2.18
C GLY A 12 -12.13 -1.81 1.33
N GLY A 13 -10.81 -1.62 1.52
CA GLY A 13 -9.78 -2.42 0.84
C GLY A 13 -9.71 -2.31 -0.69
N GLY A 14 -10.47 -1.39 -1.29
CA GLY A 14 -10.72 -1.40 -2.73
C GLY A 14 -9.51 -0.93 -3.55
N ILE A 15 -8.73 0.01 -3.00
CA ILE A 15 -7.54 0.56 -3.65
C ILE A 15 -6.38 -0.41 -3.44
N GLY A 16 -6.20 -0.90 -2.22
CA GLY A 16 -5.21 -1.92 -1.88
C GLY A 16 -5.35 -3.17 -2.73
N ALA A 17 -6.56 -3.69 -2.93
CA ALA A 17 -6.80 -4.84 -3.80
C ALA A 17 -6.37 -4.59 -5.26
N GLN A 18 -6.66 -3.41 -5.81
CA GLN A 18 -6.23 -3.06 -7.17
C GLN A 18 -4.72 -2.87 -7.26
N LEU A 19 -4.08 -2.29 -6.24
CA LEU A 19 -2.63 -2.16 -6.14
C LEU A 19 -1.96 -3.54 -6.07
N VAL A 20 -2.50 -4.46 -5.28
CA VAL A 20 -2.00 -5.84 -5.20
C VAL A 20 -2.10 -6.53 -6.56
N SER A 21 -3.28 -6.47 -7.21
CA SER A 21 -3.49 -7.08 -8.53
C SER A 21 -2.46 -6.56 -9.55
N LYS A 22 -2.29 -5.23 -9.62
CA LYS A 22 -1.37 -4.59 -10.57
C LYS A 22 0.09 -4.86 -10.24
N ALA A 23 0.46 -4.85 -8.97
CA ALA A 23 1.81 -5.21 -8.55
C ALA A 23 2.11 -6.67 -8.91
N ARG A 24 1.19 -7.60 -8.66
CA ARG A 24 1.35 -9.03 -9.00
C ARG A 24 1.52 -9.23 -10.50
N GLU A 25 0.72 -8.56 -11.32
CA GLU A 25 0.84 -8.61 -12.79
C GLU A 25 2.26 -8.23 -13.26
N LEU A 26 2.89 -7.25 -12.61
CA LEU A 26 4.21 -6.74 -13.01
C LEU A 26 5.37 -7.57 -12.46
N VAL A 27 5.27 -8.05 -11.22
CA VAL A 27 6.40 -8.70 -10.55
C VAL A 27 6.36 -10.23 -10.62
N GLY A 28 5.22 -10.82 -11.01
CA GLY A 28 5.02 -12.26 -11.04
C GLY A 28 5.46 -12.92 -9.74
N ASP A 29 6.20 -14.03 -9.82
CA ASP A 29 6.80 -14.71 -8.68
C ASP A 29 8.22 -14.22 -8.33
N ALA A 30 8.64 -13.05 -8.81
CA ALA A 30 9.96 -12.50 -8.47
C ALA A 30 9.95 -11.74 -7.13
N ALA A 31 8.77 -11.39 -6.60
CA ALA A 31 8.61 -10.66 -5.34
C ALA A 31 7.44 -11.18 -4.50
N ASP A 32 7.57 -11.07 -3.18
CA ASP A 32 6.49 -11.32 -2.23
C ASP A 32 5.61 -10.08 -2.08
N ILE A 33 4.30 -10.26 -1.97
CA ILE A 33 3.33 -9.21 -1.70
C ILE A 33 2.66 -9.51 -0.36
N VAL A 34 2.83 -8.60 0.61
CA VAL A 34 2.24 -8.69 1.96
C VAL A 34 1.15 -7.65 2.11
N ALA A 35 -0.07 -8.10 2.41
CA ALA A 35 -1.24 -7.26 2.61
C ALA A 35 -1.44 -6.91 4.09
N LEU A 36 -1.36 -5.63 4.43
CA LEU A 36 -1.59 -5.14 5.79
C LEU A 36 -2.85 -4.28 5.81
N GLY A 37 -3.96 -4.82 6.29
CA GLY A 37 -5.21 -4.07 6.41
C GLY A 37 -5.38 -3.46 7.80
N THR A 38 -5.96 -2.27 7.89
CA THR A 38 -6.43 -1.74 9.18
C THR A 38 -7.55 -2.60 9.77
N ASN A 39 -8.31 -3.28 8.92
CA ASN A 39 -9.37 -4.21 9.25
C ASN A 39 -9.27 -5.50 8.42
N SER A 40 -10.04 -6.53 8.84
CA SER A 40 -10.03 -7.85 8.21
C SER A 40 -10.58 -7.84 6.78
N CYS A 41 -11.61 -7.05 6.50
CA CYS A 41 -12.21 -6.94 5.16
C CYS A 41 -11.20 -6.40 4.14
N ALA A 42 -10.44 -5.37 4.50
CA ALA A 42 -9.39 -4.81 3.65
C ALA A 42 -8.30 -5.84 3.34
N THR A 43 -7.87 -6.55 4.37
CA THR A 43 -6.85 -7.61 4.26
C THR A 43 -7.33 -8.75 3.37
N GLU A 44 -8.57 -9.21 3.55
CA GLU A 44 -9.15 -10.29 2.77
C GLU A 44 -9.29 -9.93 1.29
N ARG A 45 -9.67 -8.69 0.98
CA ARG A 45 -9.75 -8.21 -0.41
C ARG A 45 -8.39 -8.20 -1.09
N MET A 46 -7.36 -7.76 -0.39
CA MET A 46 -5.98 -7.79 -0.89
C MET A 46 -5.47 -9.23 -1.09
N LEU A 47 -5.75 -10.14 -0.15
CA LEU A 47 -5.42 -11.57 -0.31
C LEU A 47 -6.10 -12.17 -1.56
N LYS A 48 -7.40 -11.92 -1.74
CA LYS A 48 -8.15 -12.35 -2.92
C LYS A 48 -7.61 -11.77 -4.23
N ALA A 49 -6.95 -10.62 -4.17
CA ALA A 49 -6.31 -9.98 -5.32
C ALA A 49 -4.91 -10.52 -5.65
N GLY A 50 -4.36 -11.45 -4.86
CA GLY A 50 -3.08 -12.13 -5.15
C GLY A 50 -1.91 -11.77 -4.23
N ALA A 51 -2.17 -11.20 -3.04
CA ALA A 51 -1.15 -11.09 -1.99
C ALA A 51 -0.84 -12.47 -1.39
N ASP A 52 0.43 -12.73 -1.10
CA ASP A 52 0.90 -14.03 -0.62
C ASP A 52 0.52 -14.27 0.85
N ARG A 53 0.55 -13.21 1.65
CA ARG A 53 0.26 -13.23 3.09
C ARG A 53 -0.43 -11.93 3.48
N GLY A 54 -1.20 -11.97 4.55
CA GLY A 54 -1.80 -10.77 5.09
C GLY A 54 -2.08 -10.84 6.57
N ALA A 55 -2.14 -9.66 7.19
CA ALA A 55 -2.44 -9.49 8.60
C ALA A 55 -3.25 -8.19 8.79
N SER A 56 -4.02 -8.13 9.87
CA SER A 56 -4.91 -7.00 10.14
C SER A 56 -4.68 -6.37 11.51
N GLY A 57 -4.95 -5.06 11.60
CA GLY A 57 -4.96 -4.31 12.84
C GLY A 57 -3.67 -3.55 13.13
N GLU A 58 -3.74 -2.63 14.09
CA GLU A 58 -2.67 -1.67 14.38
C GLU A 58 -1.30 -2.34 14.58
N ASN A 59 -1.21 -3.32 15.49
CA ASN A 59 0.08 -3.93 15.81
C ASN A 59 0.64 -4.76 14.65
N ALA A 60 -0.24 -5.41 13.88
CA ALA A 60 0.17 -6.15 12.69
C ALA A 60 0.83 -5.22 11.66
N ILE A 61 0.25 -4.04 11.43
CA ILE A 61 0.83 -3.02 10.54
C ILE A 61 2.15 -2.51 11.10
N ARG A 62 2.18 -2.07 12.36
CA ARG A 62 3.38 -1.50 13.00
C ARG A 62 4.59 -2.43 12.95
N VAL A 63 4.38 -3.73 13.14
CA VAL A 63 5.45 -4.73 13.12
C VAL A 63 5.83 -5.12 11.68
N SER A 64 4.83 -5.37 10.84
CA SER A 64 5.06 -6.02 9.54
C SER A 64 5.42 -5.05 8.42
N VAL A 65 5.16 -3.75 8.57
CA VAL A 65 5.49 -2.76 7.53
C VAL A 65 6.99 -2.68 7.27
N ALA A 66 7.82 -2.97 8.29
CA ALA A 66 9.28 -3.03 8.17
C ALA A 66 9.80 -4.21 7.32
N LEU A 67 8.94 -5.16 6.94
CA LEU A 67 9.30 -6.24 6.01
C LEU A 67 9.45 -5.75 4.57
N GLY A 68 8.81 -4.63 4.22
CA GLY A 68 8.78 -4.13 2.85
C GLY A 68 10.09 -3.47 2.42
N ASP A 69 10.64 -3.91 1.29
CA ASP A 69 11.61 -3.13 0.51
C ASP A 69 10.92 -1.89 -0.10
N VAL A 70 9.61 -2.01 -0.36
CA VAL A 70 8.72 -0.93 -0.77
C VAL A 70 7.37 -1.08 -0.04
N VAL A 71 6.77 0.04 0.34
CA VAL A 71 5.45 0.15 0.95
C VAL A 71 4.54 0.92 0.00
N LEU A 72 3.39 0.35 -0.31
CA LEU A 72 2.46 0.84 -1.32
C LEU A 72 1.06 1.04 -0.71
N GLY A 73 0.37 2.12 -1.04
CA GLY A 73 -1.02 2.32 -0.57
C GLY A 73 -1.57 3.71 -0.85
N PRO A 74 -2.82 4.00 -0.48
CA PRO A 74 -3.38 5.34 -0.56
C PRO A 74 -2.70 6.27 0.45
N ILE A 75 -2.56 7.56 0.13
CA ILE A 75 -1.89 8.53 1.03
C ILE A 75 -2.50 8.61 2.44
N GLY A 76 -3.78 8.23 2.61
CA GLY A 76 -4.42 8.15 3.92
C GLY A 76 -3.67 7.27 4.92
N ILE A 77 -2.91 6.26 4.50
CA ILE A 77 -2.19 5.36 5.42
C ILE A 77 -1.10 6.05 6.27
N ILE A 78 -0.68 7.26 5.86
CA ILE A 78 0.28 8.09 6.61
C ILE A 78 -0.38 9.31 7.28
N ALA A 79 -1.70 9.44 7.18
CA ALA A 79 -2.47 10.52 7.76
C ALA A 79 -3.15 10.03 9.05
N PRO A 80 -2.70 10.49 10.25
CA PRO A 80 -3.34 10.13 11.50
C PRO A 80 -4.83 10.45 11.50
N ASP A 81 -5.61 9.58 12.13
CA ASP A 81 -7.06 9.64 12.27
C ASP A 81 -7.85 9.64 10.95
N SER A 82 -7.17 9.38 9.82
CA SER A 82 -7.83 9.19 8.54
C SER A 82 -8.64 7.89 8.52
N MET A 83 -9.48 7.74 7.48
CA MET A 83 -10.34 6.56 7.34
C MET A 83 -11.22 6.32 8.58
N MET A 84 -11.81 7.39 9.12
CA MET A 84 -12.64 7.36 10.33
C MET A 84 -11.91 6.81 11.58
N GLY A 85 -10.60 7.07 11.70
CA GLY A 85 -9.79 6.64 12.85
C GLY A 85 -9.18 5.25 12.71
N GLU A 86 -9.31 4.58 11.56
CA GLU A 86 -8.62 3.30 11.32
C GLU A 86 -7.09 3.46 11.30
N ILE A 87 -6.58 4.61 10.85
CA ILE A 87 -5.16 4.93 10.89
C ILE A 87 -4.85 5.69 12.17
N THR A 88 -4.30 4.97 13.16
CA THR A 88 -3.86 5.60 14.41
C THR A 88 -2.53 6.35 14.20
N PRO A 89 -2.18 7.32 15.07
CA PRO A 89 -0.90 8.02 14.99
C PRO A 89 0.32 7.07 14.99
N SER A 90 0.23 5.95 15.72
CA SER A 90 1.28 4.93 15.79
C SER A 90 1.42 4.16 14.48
N VAL A 91 0.30 3.85 13.79
CA VAL A 91 0.31 3.26 12.45
C VAL A 91 0.91 4.23 11.44
N ALA A 92 0.43 5.48 11.38
CA ALA A 92 0.94 6.49 10.47
C ALA A 92 2.45 6.69 10.63
N SER A 93 2.93 6.78 11.88
CA SER A 93 4.36 6.90 12.17
C SER A 93 5.16 5.66 11.77
N ALA A 94 4.62 4.46 11.97
CA ALA A 94 5.32 3.22 11.59
C ALA A 94 5.41 3.06 10.07
N VAL A 95 4.34 3.42 9.35
CA VAL A 95 4.33 3.38 7.88
C VAL A 95 5.30 4.41 7.32
N LEU A 96 5.22 5.67 7.75
CA LEU A 96 6.10 6.73 7.28
C LEU A 96 7.57 6.51 7.65
N GLY A 97 7.83 5.85 8.79
CA GLY A 97 9.15 5.46 9.25
C GLY A 97 9.66 4.12 8.72
N ALA A 98 8.95 3.48 7.78
CA ALA A 98 9.39 2.21 7.20
C ALA A 98 10.74 2.34 6.48
N ARG A 99 11.53 1.26 6.49
CA ARG A 99 12.86 1.24 5.87
C ARG A 99 12.81 1.27 4.33
N GLY A 100 11.77 0.66 3.77
CA GLY A 100 11.51 0.63 2.34
C GLY A 100 11.05 1.98 1.78
N ARG A 101 11.06 2.12 0.45
CA ARG A 101 10.48 3.32 -0.19
C ARG A 101 8.97 3.31 -0.06
N LEU A 102 8.38 4.47 0.22
CA LEU A 102 6.93 4.64 0.23
C LEU A 102 6.46 5.14 -1.13
N VAL A 103 5.50 4.44 -1.72
CA VAL A 103 4.83 4.80 -2.96
C VAL A 103 3.36 5.01 -2.63
N LEU A 104 2.87 6.24 -2.78
CA LEU A 104 1.54 6.63 -2.31
C LEU A 104 0.65 7.08 -3.45
N VAL A 105 -0.57 6.55 -3.50
CA VAL A 105 -1.62 7.03 -4.40
C VAL A 105 -2.26 8.28 -3.79
N PRO A 106 -2.29 9.43 -4.48
CA PRO A 106 -2.78 10.70 -3.94
C PRO A 106 -4.31 10.77 -3.92
N VAL A 107 -4.95 9.88 -3.16
CA VAL A 107 -6.40 9.86 -2.95
C VAL A 107 -6.79 11.08 -2.11
N ALA A 108 -7.80 11.82 -2.56
CA ALA A 108 -8.30 13.01 -1.87
C ALA A 108 -8.60 12.74 -0.40
N GLN A 109 -8.12 13.62 0.48
CA GLN A 109 -8.36 13.58 1.91
C GLN A 109 -9.25 14.76 2.33
N THR A 110 -10.00 14.60 3.42
CA THR A 110 -10.92 15.63 3.91
C THR A 110 -10.23 16.77 4.67
N HIS A 111 -9.03 16.53 5.19
CA HIS A 111 -8.35 17.40 6.15
C HIS A 111 -7.08 18.07 5.60
N PHE A 112 -6.67 17.75 4.37
CA PHE A 112 -5.61 18.46 3.65
C PHE A 112 -5.77 18.37 2.13
N ILE A 113 -5.08 19.25 1.41
CA ILE A 113 -5.04 19.31 -0.05
C ILE A 113 -3.59 19.18 -0.50
N LEU A 114 -3.32 18.26 -1.44
CA LEU A 114 -2.05 18.17 -2.15
C LEU A 114 -2.05 19.11 -3.36
N VAL A 115 -1.15 20.08 -3.37
CA VAL A 115 -0.92 20.97 -4.52
C VAL A 115 0.09 20.32 -5.47
N GLY A 116 -0.07 20.53 -6.79
CA GLY A 116 0.85 20.02 -7.80
C GLY A 116 0.56 18.58 -8.27
N VAL A 117 -0.57 18.00 -7.87
CA VAL A 117 -1.02 16.68 -8.36
C VAL A 117 -2.04 16.88 -9.49
N GLU A 118 -1.76 16.29 -10.64
CA GLU A 118 -2.68 16.31 -11.77
C GLU A 118 -3.91 15.41 -11.53
N ARG A 119 -5.07 15.85 -12.03
CA ARG A 119 -6.29 15.05 -11.98
C ARG A 119 -6.31 14.07 -13.15
N VAL A 120 -5.84 12.86 -12.90
CA VAL A 120 -5.92 11.74 -13.84
C VAL A 120 -6.83 10.64 -13.27
N PRO A 121 -7.35 9.73 -14.11
CA PRO A 121 -8.21 8.64 -13.65
C PRO A 121 -7.52 7.76 -12.59
N MET A 122 -8.27 7.32 -11.59
CA MET A 122 -7.74 6.50 -10.48
C MET A 122 -6.98 5.25 -10.97
N ALA A 123 -7.49 4.60 -12.02
CA ALA A 123 -6.84 3.44 -12.63
C ALA A 123 -5.42 3.76 -13.14
N ALA A 124 -5.19 4.96 -13.68
CA ALA A 124 -3.87 5.39 -14.14
C ALA A 124 -2.91 5.60 -12.95
N LEU A 125 -3.38 6.18 -11.85
CA LEU A 125 -2.59 6.35 -10.62
C LEU A 125 -2.20 5.01 -10.01
N ILE A 126 -3.12 4.04 -9.96
CA ILE A 126 -2.86 2.69 -9.45
C ILE A 126 -1.80 1.99 -10.30
N SER A 127 -1.93 2.03 -11.62
CA SER A 127 -0.94 1.45 -12.54
C SER A 127 0.43 2.11 -12.38
N ALA A 128 0.48 3.44 -12.29
CA ALA A 128 1.73 4.17 -12.07
C ALA A 128 2.39 3.80 -10.73
N ALA A 129 1.60 3.69 -9.65
CA ALA A 129 2.09 3.32 -8.33
C ALA A 129 2.61 1.87 -8.28
N ALA A 130 1.95 0.94 -8.96
CA ALA A 130 2.41 -0.45 -9.06
C ALA A 130 3.71 -0.56 -9.89
N ALA A 131 3.81 0.15 -11.02
CA ALA A 131 5.02 0.22 -11.83
C ALA A 131 6.18 0.84 -11.06
N GLU A 132 5.91 1.91 -10.31
CA GLU A 132 6.88 2.54 -9.42
C GLU A 132 7.37 1.55 -8.34
N ALA A 133 6.47 0.81 -7.72
CA ALA A 133 6.84 -0.18 -6.71
C ALA A 133 7.74 -1.29 -7.30
N ALA A 134 7.42 -1.80 -8.50
CA ALA A 134 8.25 -2.77 -9.21
C ALA A 134 9.65 -2.20 -9.53
N ARG A 135 9.73 -0.92 -9.95
CA ARG A 135 11.00 -0.24 -10.20
C ARG A 135 11.86 -0.11 -8.95
N GLN A 136 11.28 0.22 -7.80
CA GLN A 136 12.01 0.36 -6.53
C GLN A 136 12.64 -0.95 -6.05
N ILE A 137 12.12 -2.10 -6.49
CA ILE A 137 12.69 -3.42 -6.19
C ILE A 137 13.52 -4.01 -7.34
N GLY A 138 13.81 -3.22 -8.38
CA GLY A 138 14.67 -3.60 -9.49
C GLY A 138 14.01 -4.55 -10.51
N LEU A 139 12.68 -4.50 -10.61
CA LEU A 139 11.88 -5.33 -11.52
C LEU A 139 11.12 -4.52 -12.57
N ALA A 140 11.39 -3.21 -12.69
CA ALA A 140 11.01 -2.47 -13.88
C ALA A 140 12.14 -2.65 -14.91
N ASP A 141 11.77 -3.14 -16.09
CA ASP A 141 12.61 -3.53 -17.23
C ASP A 141 13.03 -5.02 -17.26
N ALA A 142 12.05 -5.86 -17.62
CA ALA A 142 12.22 -7.03 -18.47
C ALA A 142 11.22 -6.96 -19.63
#